data_AF-A0AAP0ELZ0-F1
#
_entry.id   AF-A0AAP0ELZ0-F1
#
_cell.length_a   1.000
_cell.length_b   1.000
_cell.length_c   1.000
_cell.angle_alpha   90.00
_cell.angle_beta   90.00
_cell.angle_gamma   90.00
#
_symmetry.space_group_name_H-M   'P 1'
#
loop_
_entity.id
_entity.type
_entity.pdbx_description
1 polymer ?
#
loop_
_entity_poly.entity_id
_entity_poly.type
_entity_poly.pdbx_seq_one_letter_code
_entity_poly.pdbx_strand_id
1 'polypeptide(L)'
;MALSLLSPIVRLLICLFLRQILVEGATCKECFTHSRAAYYPNSDEHGTDQGACGFGSFGATINEGDVSAASLLYRDGVGCGACYQVRCSNTKYCSENGVNVVITDQGSSDNTDFILSQRAFGRMAQTKDLGVSLLQLGVVDVEYRRVSCNYPSKNITIKIDESSNYPHFFAFVIRYQGGKKDITAVQLCETQNFSCKLLDRSHGAVWAVVSPPSGPLSVRMLLSDIDNGDESWVVPINTIPKDWKAGEVYDTGVQVDS
;
A
#
# COMPACT_ATOMS: atom_id res chain seq x y z
N MET A 1 43.02 -54.52 7.61
CA MET A 1 42.85 -53.73 6.36
C MET A 1 42.29 -52.37 6.75
N ALA A 2 42.83 -51.32 6.13
CA ALA A 2 42.93 -49.98 6.67
C ALA A 2 41.59 -49.26 6.89
N LEU A 3 41.32 -48.88 8.15
CA LEU A 3 40.32 -47.86 8.47
C LEU A 3 41.09 -46.58 8.80
N SER A 4 40.95 -45.63 7.90
CA SER A 4 41.66 -44.38 7.76
C SER A 4 41.53 -43.46 8.98
N LEU A 5 42.66 -43.14 9.59
CA LEU A 5 42.83 -42.03 10.53
C LEU A 5 42.80 -40.71 9.74
N LEU A 6 41.61 -40.25 9.37
CA LEU A 6 41.44 -38.91 8.82
C LEU A 6 41.73 -37.89 9.93
N SER A 7 42.78 -37.08 9.69
CA SER A 7 43.27 -36.01 10.56
C SER A 7 42.14 -35.12 11.09
N PRO A 8 42.22 -34.62 12.34
CA PRO A 8 41.22 -33.71 12.90
C PRO A 8 40.99 -32.46 12.04
N ILE A 9 41.98 -32.07 11.22
CA ILE A 9 41.89 -30.98 10.24
C ILE A 9 40.87 -31.31 9.13
N VAL A 10 40.83 -32.57 8.67
CA VAL A 10 39.89 -33.01 7.63
C VAL A 10 38.45 -33.07 8.16
N ARG A 11 38.26 -33.46 9.42
CA ARG A 11 36.93 -33.41 10.09
C ARG A 11 36.44 -31.97 10.28
N LEU A 12 37.33 -31.03 10.60
CA LEU A 12 36.99 -29.60 10.75
C LEU A 12 36.62 -28.97 9.40
N LEU A 13 37.35 -29.30 8.34
CA LEU A 13 37.04 -28.86 6.97
C LEU A 13 35.69 -29.41 6.49
N ILE A 14 35.37 -30.68 6.75
CA ILE A 14 34.07 -31.26 6.39
C ILE A 14 32.91 -30.58 7.13
N CYS A 15 33.09 -30.21 8.42
CA CYS A 15 32.07 -29.47 9.17
C CYS A 15 31.91 -28.01 8.71
N LEU A 16 32.98 -27.37 8.22
CA LEU A 16 32.93 -26.03 7.63
C LEU A 16 32.27 -26.02 6.24
N PHE A 17 32.41 -27.09 5.46
CA PHE A 17 31.70 -27.24 4.18
C PHE A 17 30.20 -27.59 4.32
N LEU A 18 29.76 -28.12 5.47
CA LEU A 18 28.34 -28.44 5.74
C LEU A 18 27.50 -27.26 6.26
N ARG A 19 28.09 -26.07 6.45
CA ARG A 19 27.42 -24.89 7.04
C ARG A 19 27.10 -23.74 6.07
N GLN A 20 27.11 -23.99 4.76
CA GLN A 20 26.70 -22.98 3.77
C GLN A 20 25.65 -23.50 2.79
N ILE A 21 24.70 -24.31 3.26
CA ILE A 21 23.40 -24.35 2.59
C ILE A 21 22.69 -23.06 3.01
N LEU A 22 22.96 -21.97 2.28
CA LEU A 22 22.00 -20.89 2.17
C LEU A 22 20.75 -21.55 1.58
N VAL A 23 19.78 -21.83 2.44
CA VAL A 23 18.41 -22.01 1.98
C VAL A 23 18.03 -20.63 1.45
N GLU A 24 18.29 -20.39 0.17
CA GLU A 24 17.50 -19.44 -0.59
C GLU A 24 16.09 -20.02 -0.57
N GLY A 25 15.33 -19.67 0.47
CA GLY A 25 13.90 -19.83 0.43
C GLY A 25 13.46 -19.07 -0.81
N ALA A 26 13.03 -19.81 -1.83
CA ALA A 26 12.43 -19.20 -3.00
C ALA A 26 11.24 -18.39 -2.50
N THR A 27 11.43 -17.08 -2.34
CA THR A 27 10.35 -16.15 -2.06
C THR A 27 9.49 -16.19 -3.30
N CYS A 28 8.39 -16.94 -3.22
CA CYS A 28 7.46 -17.07 -4.31
C CYS A 28 6.74 -15.73 -4.47
N LYS A 29 7.18 -14.96 -5.47
CA LYS A 29 6.75 -13.59 -5.76
C LYS A 29 5.25 -13.45 -6.06
N GLU A 30 4.60 -14.57 -6.39
CA GLU A 30 3.18 -14.66 -6.71
C GLU A 30 2.39 -15.55 -5.74
N CYS A 31 3.03 -16.02 -4.66
CA CYS A 31 2.33 -16.87 -3.71
C CYS A 31 1.45 -16.05 -2.78
N PHE A 32 0.34 -16.66 -2.42
CA PHE A 32 -0.50 -16.12 -1.36
C PHE A 32 0.18 -16.32 0.00
N THR A 33 0.03 -15.31 0.85
CA THR A 33 0.37 -15.36 2.27
C THR A 33 -0.89 -15.69 3.05
N HIS A 34 -0.84 -16.71 3.90
CA HIS A 34 -1.96 -17.08 4.77
C HIS A 34 -2.06 -16.13 5.95
N SER A 35 -3.27 -15.70 6.28
CA SER A 35 -3.56 -14.80 7.38
C SER A 35 -5.04 -14.90 7.78
N ARG A 36 -5.53 -13.91 8.52
CA ARG A 36 -6.94 -13.75 8.90
C ARG A 36 -7.43 -12.37 8.50
N ALA A 37 -8.73 -12.26 8.25
CA ALA A 37 -9.39 -10.99 8.03
C ALA A 37 -10.62 -10.87 8.93
N ALA A 38 -10.89 -9.64 9.37
CA ALA A 38 -12.14 -9.21 9.97
C ALA A 38 -12.79 -8.12 9.10
N TYR A 39 -13.89 -7.53 9.57
CA TYR A 39 -14.50 -6.37 8.93
C TYR A 39 -14.90 -5.30 9.94
N TYR A 40 -15.03 -4.07 9.47
CA TYR A 40 -15.55 -2.96 10.26
C TYR A 40 -17.06 -3.13 10.51
N PRO A 41 -17.55 -3.08 11.76
CA PRO A 41 -18.96 -3.28 12.06
C PRO A 41 -19.88 -2.12 11.63
N ASN A 42 -19.32 -0.98 11.21
CA ASN A 42 -20.04 0.26 10.88
C ASN A 42 -19.69 0.78 9.47
N SER A 43 -19.57 -0.13 8.51
CA SER A 43 -18.89 0.08 7.22
C SER A 43 -19.57 -0.74 6.12
N ASP A 44 -20.90 -0.67 6.06
CA ASP A 44 -21.75 -1.54 5.25
C ASP A 44 -21.37 -1.50 3.76
N GLU A 45 -21.26 -0.31 3.18
CA GLU A 45 -20.97 -0.12 1.75
C GLU A 45 -19.53 0.30 1.46
N HIS A 46 -18.90 1.02 2.39
CA HIS A 46 -17.63 1.72 2.20
C HIS A 46 -16.77 1.59 3.45
N GLY A 47 -15.48 1.92 3.36
CA GLY A 47 -14.59 1.97 4.53
C GLY A 47 -14.88 3.13 5.48
N THR A 48 -13.89 3.47 6.31
CA THR A 48 -13.95 4.62 7.22
C THR A 48 -13.41 5.90 6.56
N ASP A 49 -14.08 7.03 6.83
CA ASP A 49 -13.61 8.35 6.41
C ASP A 49 -12.42 8.86 7.25
N GLN A 50 -12.11 8.20 8.37
CA GLN A 50 -11.08 8.61 9.33
C GLN A 50 -9.89 7.65 9.36
N GLY A 51 -9.51 7.10 8.20
CA GLY A 51 -8.40 6.17 8.11
C GLY A 51 -7.03 6.83 8.35
N ALA A 52 -6.11 6.09 8.98
CA ALA A 52 -4.75 6.48 9.30
C ALA A 52 -3.87 6.83 8.08
N CYS A 53 -4.34 6.56 6.86
CA CYS A 53 -3.65 7.00 5.64
C CYS A 53 -3.86 8.48 5.32
N GLY A 54 -4.78 9.19 5.98
CA GLY A 54 -5.01 10.62 5.76
C GLY A 54 -5.77 10.94 4.47
N PHE A 55 -6.43 9.96 3.85
CA PHE A 55 -7.20 10.19 2.63
C PHE A 55 -8.54 10.91 2.86
N GLY A 56 -9.04 10.95 4.10
CA GLY A 56 -10.37 11.46 4.42
C GLY A 56 -11.48 10.59 3.79
N SER A 57 -12.60 11.20 3.43
CA SER A 57 -13.73 10.50 2.77
C SER A 57 -13.38 9.85 1.42
N PHE A 58 -12.30 10.30 0.77
CA PHE A 58 -11.77 9.61 -0.41
C PHE A 58 -11.29 8.19 -0.07
N GLY A 59 -10.71 7.98 1.11
CA GLY A 59 -10.24 6.68 1.56
C GLY A 59 -11.36 5.66 1.77
N ALA A 60 -12.57 6.11 2.11
CA ALA A 60 -13.72 5.22 2.26
C ALA A 60 -14.28 4.75 0.90
N THR A 61 -14.13 5.55 -0.15
CA THR A 61 -14.82 5.41 -1.43
C THR A 61 -13.92 4.98 -2.59
N ILE A 62 -12.60 5.06 -2.43
CA ILE A 62 -11.66 4.54 -3.42
C ILE A 62 -11.95 3.06 -3.69
N ASN A 63 -11.76 2.63 -4.94
CA ASN A 63 -12.05 1.26 -5.36
C ASN A 63 -13.49 0.81 -5.02
N GLU A 64 -14.45 1.72 -5.20
CA GLU A 64 -15.89 1.49 -4.90
C GLU A 64 -16.17 1.12 -3.43
N GLY A 65 -15.25 1.44 -2.53
CA GLY A 65 -15.34 1.08 -1.12
C GLY A 65 -14.84 -0.32 -0.78
N ASP A 66 -14.24 -1.04 -1.74
CA ASP A 66 -13.48 -2.25 -1.43
C ASP A 66 -12.10 -1.84 -0.88
N VAL A 67 -12.07 -1.57 0.42
CA VAL A 67 -10.92 -1.02 1.13
C VAL A 67 -10.69 -1.74 2.45
N SER A 68 -9.52 -1.51 3.06
CA SER A 68 -9.14 -2.17 4.30
C SER A 68 -8.19 -1.33 5.16
N ALA A 69 -8.29 -1.49 6.48
CA ALA A 69 -7.13 -1.30 7.35
C ALA A 69 -6.16 -2.46 7.21
N ALA A 70 -4.87 -2.15 7.29
CA ALA A 70 -3.83 -3.16 7.39
C ALA A 70 -3.13 -3.13 8.74
N SER A 71 -2.68 -4.30 9.18
CA SER A 71 -1.74 -4.43 10.30
C SER A 71 -0.31 -4.14 9.82
N LEU A 72 0.54 -5.15 9.64
CA LEU A 72 1.95 -4.97 9.25
C LEU A 72 2.13 -4.38 7.86
N LEU A 73 1.13 -4.50 6.97
CA LEU A 73 1.22 -3.96 5.60
C LEU A 73 1.08 -2.44 5.56
N TYR A 74 0.57 -1.79 6.61
CA TYR A 74 0.49 -0.33 6.71
C TYR A 74 1.88 0.34 6.61
N ARG A 75 2.91 -0.28 7.22
CA ARG A 75 4.33 0.13 7.14
C ARG A 75 4.53 1.63 7.34
N ASP A 76 4.03 2.15 8.46
CA ASP A 76 4.10 3.58 8.81
C ASP A 76 3.65 4.52 7.68
N GLY A 77 2.61 4.09 6.94
CA GLY A 77 2.03 4.85 5.84
C GLY A 77 2.61 4.59 4.46
N VAL A 78 3.71 3.83 4.35
CA VAL A 78 4.25 3.40 3.03
C VAL A 78 3.27 2.48 2.30
N GLY A 79 2.51 1.67 3.03
CA GLY A 79 1.50 0.78 2.44
C GLY A 79 0.18 1.46 2.08
N CYS A 80 -0.01 2.73 2.41
CA CYS A 80 -1.24 3.45 2.06
C CYS A 80 -1.41 3.56 0.54
N GLY A 81 -2.60 3.18 0.07
CA GLY A 81 -2.92 3.13 -1.37
C GLY A 81 -2.50 1.83 -2.06
N ALA A 82 -1.79 0.92 -1.38
CA ALA A 82 -1.43 -0.38 -1.95
C ALA A 82 -2.65 -1.29 -2.14
N CYS A 83 -2.62 -2.11 -3.19
CA CYS A 83 -3.70 -3.04 -3.51
C CYS A 83 -3.32 -4.49 -3.22
N TYR A 84 -4.29 -5.23 -2.67
CA TYR A 84 -4.14 -6.64 -2.33
C TYR A 84 -5.35 -7.43 -2.83
N GLN A 85 -5.09 -8.59 -3.42
CA GLN A 85 -6.13 -9.61 -3.62
C GLN A 85 -6.24 -10.41 -2.33
N VAL A 86 -7.43 -10.46 -1.74
CA VAL A 86 -7.73 -11.19 -0.49
C VAL A 86 -8.79 -12.23 -0.78
N ARG A 87 -8.50 -13.49 -0.46
CA ARG A 87 -9.37 -14.65 -0.70
C ARG A 87 -9.61 -15.37 0.61
N CYS A 88 -10.86 -15.64 0.98
CA CYS A 88 -11.12 -16.51 2.12
C CYS A 88 -10.94 -17.99 1.75
N SER A 89 -10.59 -18.83 2.73
CA SER A 89 -10.14 -20.21 2.45
C SER A 89 -11.26 -21.27 2.50
N ASN A 90 -12.41 -20.97 3.11
CA ASN A 90 -13.50 -21.94 3.26
C ASN A 90 -14.34 -22.07 1.98
N THR A 91 -14.10 -23.11 1.19
CA THR A 91 -14.77 -23.35 -0.11
C THR A 91 -16.30 -23.47 -0.04
N LYS A 92 -16.89 -23.65 1.15
CA LYS A 92 -18.35 -23.59 1.33
C LYS A 92 -18.92 -22.18 1.07
N TYR A 93 -18.14 -21.15 1.36
CA TYR A 93 -18.55 -19.74 1.25
C TYR A 93 -17.75 -19.02 0.18
N CYS A 94 -16.44 -19.28 0.12
CA CYS A 94 -15.44 -18.45 -0.52
C CYS A 94 -15.35 -18.65 -2.02
N SER A 95 -15.22 -17.55 -2.75
CA SER A 95 -14.91 -17.56 -4.17
C SER A 95 -13.42 -17.80 -4.39
N GLU A 96 -13.08 -18.35 -5.56
CA GLU A 96 -11.68 -18.53 -5.94
C GLU A 96 -10.96 -17.21 -6.23
N ASN A 97 -11.69 -16.15 -6.60
CA ASN A 97 -11.08 -14.86 -6.94
C ASN A 97 -10.94 -13.92 -5.74
N GLY A 98 -11.78 -14.08 -4.72
CA GLY A 98 -11.82 -13.16 -3.59
C GLY A 98 -12.18 -11.74 -4.02
N VAL A 99 -11.56 -10.75 -3.37
CA VAL A 99 -11.76 -9.33 -3.64
C VAL A 99 -10.41 -8.60 -3.70
N ASN A 100 -10.31 -7.58 -4.55
CA ASN A 100 -9.17 -6.67 -4.54
C ASN A 100 -9.51 -5.48 -3.65
N VAL A 101 -8.65 -5.18 -2.67
CA VAL A 101 -8.85 -4.08 -1.72
C VAL A 101 -7.70 -3.10 -1.75
N VAL A 102 -8.00 -1.84 -1.40
CA VAL A 102 -6.99 -0.79 -1.19
C VAL A 102 -6.76 -0.57 0.29
N ILE A 103 -5.50 -0.45 0.71
CA ILE A 103 -5.17 -0.08 2.09
C ILE A 103 -5.39 1.42 2.30
N THR A 104 -6.31 1.76 3.19
CA THR A 104 -6.69 3.16 3.47
C THR A 104 -6.66 3.50 4.96
N ASP A 105 -6.33 2.52 5.81
CA ASP A 105 -6.26 2.68 7.25
C ASP A 105 -5.21 1.72 7.87
N GLN A 106 -4.97 1.86 9.16
CA GLN A 106 -4.15 0.98 9.99
C GLN A 106 -5.05 0.33 11.04
N GLY A 107 -4.91 -0.98 11.21
CA GLY A 107 -5.67 -1.69 12.23
C GLY A 107 -5.39 -3.17 12.24
N SER A 108 -5.61 -3.77 13.42
CA SER A 108 -5.53 -5.21 13.62
C SER A 108 -6.60 -5.63 14.63
N SER A 109 -7.22 -6.78 14.40
CA SER A 109 -8.13 -7.43 15.34
C SER A 109 -7.79 -8.91 15.36
N ASP A 110 -7.83 -9.61 16.50
CA ASP A 110 -7.66 -11.08 16.58
C ASP A 110 -6.59 -11.69 15.63
N ASN A 111 -5.39 -11.11 15.60
CA ASN A 111 -4.28 -11.51 14.70
C ASN A 111 -4.61 -11.47 13.20
N THR A 112 -5.44 -10.53 12.75
CA THR A 112 -5.75 -10.28 11.34
C THR A 112 -4.74 -9.32 10.71
N ASP A 113 -4.36 -9.57 9.46
CA ASP A 113 -3.64 -8.57 8.67
C ASP A 113 -4.58 -7.54 8.03
N PHE A 114 -5.87 -7.88 7.91
CA PHE A 114 -6.88 -7.04 7.25
C PHE A 114 -8.11 -6.83 8.13
N ILE A 115 -8.57 -5.58 8.21
CA ILE A 115 -9.94 -5.24 8.61
C ILE A 115 -10.59 -4.62 7.37
N LEU A 116 -11.42 -5.40 6.70
CA LEU A 116 -12.05 -5.03 5.43
C LEU A 116 -13.29 -4.15 5.66
N SER A 117 -13.70 -3.37 4.65
CA SER A 117 -15.10 -2.91 4.61
C SER A 117 -16.04 -4.11 4.59
N GLN A 118 -17.26 -3.94 5.13
CA GLN A 118 -18.22 -5.05 5.19
C GLN A 118 -18.58 -5.55 3.79
N ARG A 119 -18.68 -4.62 2.83
CA ARG A 119 -18.80 -4.90 1.40
C ARG A 119 -17.67 -5.79 0.90
N ALA A 120 -16.41 -5.40 1.08
CA ALA A 120 -15.25 -6.18 0.62
C ALA A 120 -15.24 -7.56 1.26
N PHE A 121 -15.50 -7.63 2.57
CA PHE A 121 -15.54 -8.89 3.30
C PHE A 121 -16.58 -9.85 2.71
N GLY A 122 -17.81 -9.38 2.51
CA GLY A 122 -18.88 -10.17 1.89
C GLY A 122 -18.57 -10.58 0.44
N ARG A 123 -17.88 -9.72 -0.33
CA ARG A 123 -17.47 -10.00 -1.72
C ARG A 123 -16.41 -11.09 -1.86
N MET A 124 -15.76 -11.50 -0.77
CA MET A 124 -14.91 -12.71 -0.81
C MET A 124 -15.73 -13.97 -1.10
N ALA A 125 -17.04 -13.97 -0.80
CA ALA A 125 -17.91 -15.13 -1.02
C ALA A 125 -18.34 -15.31 -2.48
N GLN A 126 -18.76 -16.54 -2.83
CA GLN A 126 -19.22 -16.90 -4.18
C GLN A 126 -20.51 -16.20 -4.59
N THR A 127 -21.40 -15.95 -3.62
CA THR A 127 -22.70 -15.31 -3.84
C THR A 127 -22.97 -14.31 -2.73
N LYS A 128 -23.90 -13.40 -2.98
CA LYS A 128 -24.31 -12.39 -1.98
C LYS A 128 -24.84 -13.03 -0.69
N ASP A 129 -25.65 -14.08 -0.80
CA ASP A 129 -26.22 -14.78 0.37
C ASP A 129 -25.15 -15.50 1.19
N LEU A 130 -24.15 -16.07 0.51
CA LEU A 130 -22.98 -16.64 1.18
C LEU A 130 -22.09 -15.54 1.79
N GLY A 131 -22.07 -14.33 1.22
CA GLY A 131 -21.42 -13.16 1.81
C GLY A 131 -22.05 -12.75 3.14
N VAL A 132 -23.39 -12.78 3.24
CA VAL A 132 -24.10 -12.59 4.52
C VAL A 132 -23.73 -13.68 5.52
N SER A 133 -23.63 -14.93 5.08
CA SER A 133 -23.19 -16.04 5.93
C SER A 133 -21.74 -15.90 6.39
N LEU A 134 -20.86 -15.39 5.52
CA LEU A 134 -19.46 -15.13 5.82
C LEU A 134 -19.33 -14.05 6.90
N LEU A 135 -20.10 -12.97 6.80
CA LEU A 135 -20.15 -11.88 7.79
C LEU A 135 -20.53 -12.35 9.20
N GLN A 136 -21.38 -13.38 9.31
CA GLN A 136 -21.76 -13.97 10.59
C GLN A 136 -20.61 -14.70 11.29
N LEU A 137 -19.54 -15.06 10.58
CA LEU A 137 -18.34 -15.67 11.17
C LEU A 137 -17.46 -14.65 11.89
N GLY A 138 -17.60 -13.35 11.59
CA GLY A 138 -16.83 -12.27 12.20
C GLY A 138 -15.39 -12.20 11.70
N VAL A 139 -14.61 -13.25 11.94
CA VAL A 139 -13.21 -13.38 11.53
C VAL A 139 -13.05 -14.68 10.74
N VAL A 140 -12.36 -14.62 9.60
CA VAL A 140 -12.15 -15.77 8.71
C VAL A 140 -10.69 -15.91 8.32
N ASP A 141 -10.28 -17.16 8.07
CA ASP A 141 -8.98 -17.45 7.46
C ASP A 141 -8.99 -16.97 6.01
N VAL A 142 -7.93 -16.28 5.64
CA VAL A 142 -7.72 -15.74 4.29
C VAL A 142 -6.32 -16.08 3.79
N GLU A 143 -6.16 -15.92 2.50
CA GLU A 143 -4.89 -15.85 1.83
C GLU A 143 -4.86 -14.58 0.98
N TYR A 144 -3.71 -13.89 0.94
CA TYR A 144 -3.59 -12.64 0.21
C TYR A 144 -2.29 -12.50 -0.56
N ARG A 145 -2.29 -11.65 -1.59
CA ARG A 145 -1.06 -11.22 -2.29
C ARG A 145 -1.19 -9.78 -2.77
N ARG A 146 -0.06 -9.10 -2.95
CA ARG A 146 -0.03 -7.75 -3.51
C ARG A 146 -0.35 -7.80 -5.01
N VAL A 147 -1.18 -6.88 -5.49
CA VAL A 147 -1.58 -6.77 -6.91
C VAL A 147 -1.47 -5.32 -7.38
N SER A 148 -1.42 -5.10 -8.70
CA SER A 148 -1.48 -3.74 -9.25
C SER A 148 -2.80 -3.06 -8.91
N CYS A 149 -2.73 -1.82 -8.45
CA CYS A 149 -3.89 -0.95 -8.37
C CYS A 149 -4.29 -0.50 -9.78
N ASN A 150 -5.58 -0.57 -10.10
CA ASN A 150 -6.10 -0.16 -11.39
C ASN A 150 -7.12 0.96 -11.21
N TYR A 151 -6.82 2.14 -11.77
CA TYR A 151 -7.71 3.30 -11.77
C TYR A 151 -7.90 3.80 -13.22
N PRO A 152 -8.79 3.16 -14.01
CA PRO A 152 -8.96 3.48 -15.42
C PRO A 152 -9.32 4.95 -15.62
N SER A 153 -8.64 5.61 -16.56
CA SER A 153 -8.88 7.02 -16.91
C SER A 153 -8.73 7.99 -15.73
N LYS A 154 -7.92 7.64 -14.72
CA LYS A 154 -7.56 8.51 -13.61
C LYS A 154 -6.06 8.75 -13.62
N ASN A 155 -5.69 10.03 -13.75
CA ASN A 155 -4.34 10.45 -13.44
C ASN A 155 -4.14 10.44 -11.92
N ILE A 156 -2.88 10.39 -11.51
CA ILE A 156 -2.47 10.74 -10.15
C ILE A 156 -2.94 12.17 -9.87
N THR A 157 -3.52 12.39 -8.69
CA THR A 157 -3.92 13.72 -8.24
C THR A 157 -3.27 14.06 -6.90
N ILE A 158 -3.02 15.35 -6.69
CA ILE A 158 -2.46 15.89 -5.46
C ILE A 158 -3.58 16.65 -4.74
N LYS A 159 -4.04 16.13 -3.61
CA LYS A 159 -5.00 16.82 -2.75
C LYS A 159 -4.23 17.60 -1.70
N ILE A 160 -4.33 18.93 -1.72
CA ILE A 160 -3.72 19.78 -0.70
C ILE A 160 -4.51 19.63 0.59
N ASP A 161 -3.79 19.34 1.67
CA ASP A 161 -4.34 19.19 3.01
C ASP A 161 -4.90 20.53 3.51
N GLU A 162 -6.03 20.48 4.20
CA GLU A 162 -6.76 21.61 4.76
C GLU A 162 -5.90 22.45 5.73
N SER A 163 -4.89 21.84 6.37
CA SER A 163 -3.96 22.52 7.27
C SER A 163 -2.87 23.34 6.56
N SER A 164 -2.74 23.23 5.23
CA SER A 164 -1.72 23.95 4.47
C SER A 164 -1.91 25.45 4.52
N ASN A 165 -0.85 26.19 4.82
CA ASN A 165 -0.87 27.65 4.90
C ASN A 165 0.44 28.26 4.37
N TYR A 166 0.41 28.81 3.16
CA TYR A 166 1.54 29.55 2.63
C TYR A 166 1.80 30.83 3.48
N PRO A 167 3.04 31.19 3.81
CA PRO A 167 4.31 30.57 3.41
C PRO A 167 4.89 29.58 4.43
N HIS A 168 4.12 29.09 5.39
CA HIS A 168 4.65 28.37 6.55
C HIS A 168 4.63 26.86 6.39
N PHE A 169 3.55 26.31 5.84
CA PHE A 169 3.34 24.86 5.76
C PHE A 169 2.65 24.46 4.48
N PHE A 170 3.06 23.32 3.93
CA PHE A 170 2.42 22.69 2.78
C PHE A 170 2.38 21.19 3.03
N ALA A 171 1.17 20.63 3.02
CA ALA A 171 0.94 19.21 3.15
C ALA A 171 -0.06 18.74 2.10
N PHE A 172 0.07 17.48 1.67
CA PHE A 172 -0.81 16.90 0.67
C PHE A 172 -0.80 15.38 0.73
N VAL A 173 -1.83 14.78 0.14
CA VAL A 173 -1.89 13.35 -0.17
C VAL A 173 -1.87 13.13 -1.68
N ILE A 174 -1.21 12.05 -2.08
CA ILE A 174 -1.16 11.57 -3.47
C ILE A 174 -2.26 10.53 -3.62
N ARG A 175 -3.15 10.70 -4.60
CA ARG A 175 -4.31 9.84 -4.86
C ARG A 175 -4.23 9.21 -6.24
N TYR A 176 -4.91 8.07 -6.41
CA TYR A 176 -4.98 7.32 -7.67
C TYR A 176 -3.62 6.88 -8.22
N GLN A 177 -2.67 6.55 -7.34
CA GLN A 177 -1.43 5.91 -7.75
C GLN A 177 -1.74 4.48 -8.22
N GLY A 178 -1.72 4.26 -9.54
CA GLY A 178 -1.84 2.93 -10.12
C GLY A 178 -0.58 2.08 -9.97
N GLY A 179 -0.65 0.84 -10.46
CA GLY A 179 0.46 -0.11 -10.47
C GLY A 179 0.71 -0.80 -9.12
N LYS A 180 1.79 -1.58 -9.04
CA LYS A 180 2.14 -2.41 -7.87
C LYS A 180 3.21 -1.78 -6.95
N LYS A 181 3.84 -0.67 -7.35
CA LYS A 181 4.96 -0.05 -6.61
C LYS A 181 4.51 0.81 -5.43
N ASP A 182 5.41 1.06 -4.48
CA ASP A 182 5.22 2.00 -3.37
C ASP A 182 5.84 3.36 -3.72
N ILE A 183 5.22 4.48 -3.29
CA ILE A 183 5.91 5.77 -3.28
C ILE A 183 6.85 5.81 -2.07
N THR A 184 8.17 5.75 -2.27
CA THR A 184 9.14 5.71 -1.16
C THR A 184 9.75 7.08 -0.86
N ALA A 185 9.78 7.99 -1.84
CA ALA A 185 10.25 9.36 -1.65
C ALA A 185 9.46 10.35 -2.51
N VAL A 186 9.37 11.60 -2.05
CA VAL A 186 8.74 12.69 -2.78
C VAL A 186 9.63 13.92 -2.79
N GLN A 187 9.79 14.54 -3.96
CA GLN A 187 10.46 15.83 -4.10
C GLN A 187 9.45 16.89 -4.56
N LEU A 188 9.45 18.02 -3.87
CA LEU A 188 8.68 19.21 -4.24
C LEU A 188 9.63 20.23 -4.88
N CYS A 189 9.50 20.44 -6.17
CA CYS A 189 10.35 21.34 -6.95
C CYS A 189 9.57 22.55 -7.46
N GLU A 190 10.10 23.74 -7.27
CA GLU A 190 9.64 24.93 -8.00
C GLU A 190 10.14 24.89 -9.44
N THR A 191 9.26 25.14 -10.40
CA THR A 191 9.55 24.91 -11.82
C THR A 191 10.31 26.03 -12.50
N GLN A 192 10.43 27.20 -11.88
CA GLN A 192 11.10 28.37 -12.46
C GLN A 192 12.55 28.53 -12.00
N ASN A 193 12.79 28.40 -10.69
CA ASN A 193 14.14 28.53 -10.10
C ASN A 193 14.79 27.17 -9.80
N PHE A 194 14.10 26.06 -10.07
CA PHE A 194 14.54 24.69 -9.85
C PHE A 194 14.93 24.37 -8.39
N SER A 195 14.40 25.12 -7.42
CA SER A 195 14.57 24.81 -6.00
C SER A 195 13.73 23.59 -5.64
N CYS A 196 14.38 22.53 -5.15
CA CYS A 196 13.72 21.29 -4.76
C CYS A 196 13.91 21.02 -3.26
N LYS A 197 12.86 20.49 -2.63
CA LYS A 197 12.90 19.95 -1.27
C LYS A 197 12.51 18.48 -1.29
N LEU A 198 13.26 17.63 -0.60
CA LEU A 198 12.81 16.29 -0.27
C LEU A 198 11.80 16.39 0.87
N LEU A 199 10.71 15.64 0.77
CA LEU A 199 9.61 15.68 1.73
C LEU A 199 9.66 14.46 2.64
N ASP A 200 9.16 14.65 3.85
CA ASP A 200 8.90 13.59 4.81
C ASP A 200 7.39 13.34 4.92
N ARG A 201 7.02 12.12 5.30
CA ARG A 201 5.66 11.82 5.73
C ARG A 201 5.44 12.41 7.10
N SER A 202 4.39 13.21 7.25
CA SER A 202 3.93 13.65 8.57
C SER A 202 3.21 12.54 9.32
N HIS A 203 2.35 11.79 8.61
CA HIS A 203 1.63 10.60 9.06
C HIS A 203 1.00 9.93 7.83
N GLY A 204 0.76 8.61 7.86
CA GLY A 204 0.08 7.91 6.76
C GLY A 204 0.67 8.20 5.38
N ALA A 205 -0.20 8.58 4.43
CA ALA A 205 0.20 9.02 3.09
C ALA A 205 0.38 10.54 2.95
N VAL A 206 0.40 11.29 4.05
CA VAL A 206 0.46 12.76 4.06
C VAL A 206 1.91 13.22 4.04
N TRP A 207 2.33 13.78 2.91
CA TRP A 207 3.64 14.40 2.73
C TRP A 207 3.61 15.87 3.14
N ALA A 208 4.64 16.34 3.83
CA ALA A 208 4.67 17.70 4.34
C ALA A 208 6.04 18.38 4.24
N VAL A 209 6.02 19.71 4.17
CA VAL A 209 7.22 20.55 4.20
C VAL A 209 6.95 21.90 4.85
N VAL A 210 7.93 22.39 5.60
CA VAL A 210 7.95 23.75 6.13
C VAL A 210 8.56 24.72 5.11
N SER A 211 7.98 25.91 5.02
CA SER A 211 8.40 26.96 4.10
C SER A 211 8.49 26.46 2.65
N PRO A 212 7.37 26.04 2.03
CA PRO A 212 7.37 25.54 0.65
C PRO A 212 7.94 26.59 -0.33
N PRO A 213 8.45 26.18 -1.50
CA PRO A 213 8.84 27.11 -2.56
C PRO A 213 7.67 28.02 -2.99
N SER A 214 8.00 29.19 -3.55
CA SER A 214 7.01 30.26 -3.76
C SER A 214 6.39 30.30 -5.16
N GLY A 215 6.95 29.53 -6.10
CA GLY A 215 6.46 29.45 -7.48
C GLY A 215 5.55 28.26 -7.74
N PRO A 216 5.22 27.98 -9.01
CA PRO A 216 4.52 26.76 -9.40
C PRO A 216 5.34 25.52 -9.04
N LEU A 217 4.66 24.48 -8.53
CA LEU A 217 5.29 23.32 -7.91
C LEU A 217 5.09 22.06 -8.76
N SER A 218 6.12 21.23 -8.84
CA SER A 218 6.07 19.86 -9.40
C SER A 218 6.37 18.86 -8.29
N VAL A 219 5.50 17.85 -8.15
CA VAL A 219 5.60 16.79 -7.13
C VAL A 219 6.19 15.53 -7.78
N ARG A 220 7.51 15.35 -7.70
CA ARG A 220 8.16 14.16 -8.24
C ARG A 220 8.08 13.03 -7.23
N MET A 221 7.79 11.82 -7.71
CA MET A 221 7.53 10.64 -6.87
C MET A 221 8.52 9.53 -7.23
N LEU A 222 9.23 8.99 -6.25
CA LEU A 222 10.05 7.80 -6.42
C LEU A 222 9.19 6.58 -6.16
N LEU A 223 8.98 5.75 -7.20
CA LEU A 223 8.26 4.49 -7.08
C LEU A 223 9.26 3.35 -6.93
N SER A 224 9.13 2.57 -5.86
CA SER A 224 9.94 1.37 -5.60
C SER A 224 9.09 0.11 -5.66
N ASP A 225 9.58 -0.90 -6.35
CA ASP A 225 9.01 -2.25 -6.28
C ASP A 225 9.57 -2.97 -5.04
N ILE A 226 8.68 -3.53 -4.22
CA ILE A 226 9.07 -4.23 -2.99
C ILE A 226 9.73 -5.59 -3.26
N ASP A 227 9.43 -6.22 -4.40
CA ASP A 227 9.81 -7.59 -4.69
C ASP A 227 11.22 -7.68 -5.30
N ASN A 228 11.66 -6.64 -6.03
CA ASN A 228 12.97 -6.61 -6.69
C ASN A 228 13.81 -5.35 -6.43
N GLY A 229 13.24 -4.33 -5.77
CA GLY A 229 13.94 -3.08 -5.46
C GLY A 229 14.05 -2.11 -6.65
N ASP A 230 13.34 -2.35 -7.76
CA ASP A 230 13.40 -1.48 -8.94
C ASP A 230 12.75 -0.11 -8.66
N GLU A 231 13.57 0.93 -8.74
CA GLU A 231 13.17 2.31 -8.50
C GLU A 231 13.03 3.12 -9.79
N SER A 232 12.01 3.97 -9.85
CA SER A 232 11.79 4.88 -10.98
C SER A 232 11.12 6.17 -10.53
N TRP A 233 11.63 7.31 -10.98
CA TRP A 233 11.00 8.60 -10.76
C TRP A 233 9.84 8.84 -11.73
N VAL A 234 8.71 9.25 -11.18
CA VAL A 234 7.58 9.81 -11.92
C VAL A 234 7.59 11.32 -11.76
N VAL A 235 7.58 12.04 -12.87
CA VAL A 235 7.57 13.51 -12.92
C VAL A 235 6.23 13.96 -13.52
N PRO A 236 5.40 14.71 -12.78
CA PRO A 236 4.16 15.28 -13.30
C PRO A 236 4.36 16.12 -14.56
N ILE A 237 3.41 16.02 -15.49
CA ILE A 237 3.32 16.90 -16.66
C ILE A 237 2.76 18.25 -16.23
N ASN A 238 1.73 18.23 -15.41
CA ASN A 238 1.07 19.41 -14.87
C ASN A 238 1.72 19.86 -13.57
N THR A 239 1.64 21.15 -13.30
CA THR A 239 2.18 21.77 -12.09
C THR A 239 1.05 22.23 -11.18
N ILE A 240 1.29 22.23 -9.88
CA ILE A 240 0.45 22.91 -8.90
C ILE A 240 0.72 24.41 -9.04
N PRO A 241 -0.30 25.26 -9.28
CA PRO A 241 -0.09 26.68 -9.51
C PRO A 241 0.40 27.39 -8.24
N LYS A 242 1.05 28.54 -8.41
CA LYS A 242 1.60 29.34 -7.30
C LYS A 242 0.54 29.73 -6.25
N ASP A 243 -0.68 29.97 -6.67
CA ASP A 243 -1.81 30.42 -5.85
C ASP A 243 -2.70 29.28 -5.35
N TRP A 244 -2.11 28.07 -5.20
CA TRP A 244 -2.78 26.89 -4.69
C TRP A 244 -3.56 27.16 -3.40
N LYS A 245 -4.62 26.38 -3.19
CA LYS A 245 -5.48 26.51 -2.00
C LYS A 245 -5.50 25.21 -1.21
N ALA A 246 -5.51 25.36 0.11
CA ALA A 246 -5.83 24.27 1.01
C ALA A 246 -7.23 23.73 0.64
N GLY A 247 -7.40 22.41 0.67
CA GLY A 247 -8.67 21.80 0.25
C GLY A 247 -8.71 21.39 -1.22
N GLU A 248 -7.95 22.03 -2.11
CA GLU A 248 -8.05 21.79 -3.56
C GLU A 248 -7.33 20.53 -4.04
N VAL A 249 -7.75 20.05 -5.22
CA VAL A 249 -7.17 18.89 -5.90
C VAL A 249 -6.56 19.32 -7.23
N TYR A 250 -5.31 18.92 -7.46
CA TYR A 250 -4.59 19.20 -8.70
C TYR A 250 -4.27 17.91 -9.45
N ASP A 251 -4.60 17.87 -10.74
CA ASP A 251 -4.30 16.75 -11.64
C ASP A 251 -2.84 16.83 -12.13
N THR A 252 -2.11 15.72 -12.05
CA THR A 252 -0.67 15.67 -12.43
C THR A 252 -0.44 15.47 -13.92
N GLY A 253 -1.47 15.10 -14.68
CA GLY A 253 -1.36 14.69 -16.09
C GLY A 253 -0.70 13.32 -16.29
N VAL A 254 -0.38 12.59 -15.22
CA VAL A 254 0.33 11.31 -15.29
C VAL A 254 -0.55 10.19 -14.77
N GLN A 255 -0.64 9.11 -15.52
CA GLN A 255 -1.18 7.84 -15.09
C GLN A 255 -0.02 6.84 -14.95
N VAL A 256 -0.10 5.99 -13.93
CA VAL A 256 0.81 4.83 -13.78
C VAL A 256 0.00 3.60 -14.16
N ASP A 257 0.45 2.91 -15.20
CA ASP A 257 -0.25 1.73 -15.72
C ASP A 257 -0.16 0.54 -14.74
N SER A 258 -1.21 -0.28 -14.76
CA SER A 258 -1.36 -1.50 -13.95
C SER A 258 -0.66 -2.70 -14.56
#